data_AF-A0A955I905-F1
#
_entry.id   AF-A0A955I905-F1
#
_cell.length_a   1.000
_cell.length_b   1.000
_cell.length_c   1.000
_cell.angle_alpha   90.00
_cell.angle_beta   90.00
_cell.angle_gamma   90.00
#
_symmetry.space_group_name_H-M   'P 1'
#
loop_
_entity.id
_entity.type
_entity.pdbx_description
1 polymer ?
#
loop_
_entity_poly.entity_id
_entity_poly.type
_entity_poly.pdbx_seq_one_letter_code
_entity_poly.pdbx_strand_id
1 'polypeptide(L)'
;EVFTPKAPIIYAYHGYPEDIKQLIFNHPSSGRFSIRGYSEKGTTTTPFDMLVQNNCSRFQMAVDAIEKVIENKPELNEKGTEVINKYKQLLEKHKKFTVEHGNDIPEVADFVFKFR
;
A
#
# COMPACT_ATOMS: atom_id res chain seq x y z
N GLU A 1 13.33 20.09 -5.78
CA GLU A 1 13.23 18.69 -6.20
C GLU A 1 12.04 18.06 -5.48
N VAL A 2 11.14 17.35 -6.18
CA VAL A 2 9.86 16.88 -5.60
C VAL A 2 10.04 15.66 -4.69
N PHE A 3 10.97 14.77 -5.04
CA PHE A 3 11.34 13.64 -4.21
C PHE A 3 12.59 13.97 -3.41
N THR A 4 12.54 13.76 -2.10
CA THR A 4 13.70 14.00 -1.22
C THR A 4 14.91 13.17 -1.68
N PRO A 5 16.15 13.62 -1.39
CA PRO A 5 17.35 12.97 -1.93
C PRO A 5 17.61 11.56 -1.36
N LYS A 6 17.09 11.25 -0.16
CA LYS A 6 17.47 10.06 0.59
C LYS A 6 16.31 9.17 1.06
N ALA A 7 15.11 9.71 1.23
CA ALA A 7 14.02 8.91 1.79
C ALA A 7 13.57 7.80 0.81
N PRO A 8 13.15 6.62 1.30
CA PRO A 8 12.41 5.66 0.49
C PRO A 8 11.15 6.29 -0.11
N ILE A 9 10.73 5.83 -1.29
CA ILE A 9 9.55 6.36 -1.99
C ILE A 9 8.57 5.21 -2.20
N ILE A 10 7.39 5.31 -1.59
CA ILE A 10 6.25 4.43 -1.90
C ILE A 10 5.41 5.13 -2.97
N TYR A 11 5.31 4.51 -4.15
CA TYR A 11 4.67 5.12 -5.32
C TYR A 11 3.46 4.30 -5.74
N ALA A 12 2.27 4.84 -5.52
CA ALA A 12 1.02 4.26 -6.02
C ALA A 12 0.74 4.81 -7.43
N TYR A 13 0.63 3.91 -8.40
CA TYR A 13 0.42 4.23 -9.81
C TYR A 13 -0.86 3.57 -10.32
N HIS A 14 -1.58 4.26 -11.20
CA HIS A 14 -2.84 3.79 -11.75
C HIS A 14 -2.66 2.61 -12.71
N GLY A 15 -1.63 2.68 -13.56
CA GLY A 15 -1.33 1.66 -14.57
C GLY A 15 -0.33 0.62 -14.08
N TYR A 16 0.41 0.05 -15.02
CA TYR A 16 1.42 -0.95 -14.72
C TYR A 16 2.64 -0.31 -14.07
N PRO A 17 3.16 -0.85 -12.95
CA PRO A 17 4.40 -0.39 -12.32
C PRO A 17 5.59 -0.27 -13.29
N GLU A 18 5.57 -1.06 -14.37
CA GLU A 18 6.61 -1.10 -15.39
C GLU A 18 6.77 0.23 -16.14
N ASP A 19 5.67 0.97 -16.39
CA ASP A 19 5.73 2.29 -17.03
C ASP A 19 6.64 3.23 -16.24
N ILE A 20 6.45 3.28 -14.92
CA ILE A 20 7.23 4.13 -14.02
C ILE A 20 8.67 3.63 -13.94
N LYS A 21 8.90 2.31 -13.85
CA LYS A 21 10.26 1.74 -13.82
C LYS A 21 11.05 2.11 -15.06
N GLN A 22 10.45 2.06 -16.24
CA GLN A 22 11.09 2.44 -17.50
C GLN A 22 11.42 3.93 -17.53
N LEU A 23 10.48 4.78 -17.10
CA LEU A 23 10.70 6.24 -17.03
C LEU A 23 11.88 6.63 -16.13
N ILE A 24 12.09 5.90 -15.03
CA ILE A 24 13.12 6.22 -14.03
C ILE A 24 14.36 5.33 -14.11
N PHE A 25 14.47 4.42 -15.08
CA PHE A 25 15.47 3.35 -15.08
C PHE A 25 16.91 3.84 -14.83
N ASN A 26 17.33 4.91 -15.52
CA ASN A 26 18.66 5.51 -15.37
C ASN A 26 18.73 6.66 -14.35
N HIS A 27 17.64 6.95 -13.63
CA HIS A 27 17.65 8.00 -12.62
C HIS A 27 18.43 7.50 -11.38
N PRO A 28 19.37 8.28 -10.80
CA PRO A 28 20.19 7.84 -9.65
C PRO A 28 19.38 7.42 -8.43
N SER A 29 18.13 7.86 -8.33
CA SER A 29 17.22 7.52 -7.24
C SER A 29 16.31 6.33 -7.51
N SER A 30 16.39 5.67 -8.67
CA SER A 30 15.47 4.61 -9.09
C SER A 30 15.36 3.47 -8.06
N GLY A 31 16.48 3.11 -7.42
CA GLY A 31 16.52 2.07 -6.37
C GLY A 31 15.75 2.41 -5.09
N ARG A 32 15.30 3.66 -4.91
CA ARG A 32 14.50 4.08 -3.73
C ARG A 32 13.00 3.89 -3.91
N PHE A 33 12.54 3.58 -5.13
CA PHE A 33 11.12 3.48 -5.46
C PHE A 33 10.58 2.07 -5.19
N SER A 34 9.56 1.98 -4.35
CA SER A 34 8.67 0.83 -4.25
C SER A 34 7.38 1.18 -4.98
N ILE A 35 7.24 0.69 -6.21
CA ILE A 35 6.15 1.03 -7.11
C ILE A 35 5.08 -0.04 -7.04
N ARG A 36 3.84 0.38 -6.80
CA ARG A 36 2.65 -0.45 -6.76
C ARG A 36 1.65 0.09 -7.78
N GLY A 37 0.95 -0.80 -8.45
CA GLY A 37 0.00 -0.45 -9.49
C GLY A 37 -0.75 -1.67 -9.97
N TYR A 38 -1.48 -1.52 -11.06
CA TYR A 38 -2.27 -2.61 -11.62
C TYR A 38 -1.38 -3.81 -12.00
N SER A 39 -1.81 -5.01 -11.60
CA SER A 39 -1.07 -6.26 -11.76
C SER A 39 -1.92 -7.37 -12.39
N GLU A 40 -2.89 -7.02 -13.23
CA GLU A 40 -3.82 -7.97 -13.88
C GLU A 40 -4.62 -8.84 -12.91
N LYS A 41 -4.97 -8.27 -11.75
CA LYS A 41 -5.80 -8.97 -10.76
C LYS A 41 -7.12 -8.23 -10.60
N GLY A 42 -8.20 -8.94 -10.82
CA GLY A 42 -9.53 -8.37 -10.72
C GLY A 42 -10.61 -9.38 -11.08
N THR A 43 -11.78 -9.17 -10.51
CA THR A 43 -13.00 -9.90 -10.82
C THR A 43 -14.19 -9.03 -10.38
N THR A 44 -15.42 -9.51 -10.56
CA THR A 44 -16.58 -8.89 -9.95
C THR A 44 -16.45 -8.97 -8.42
N THR A 45 -16.06 -7.87 -7.78
CA THR A 45 -15.84 -7.76 -6.34
C THR A 45 -16.06 -6.30 -5.89
N THR A 46 -15.82 -5.99 -4.62
CA THR A 46 -15.99 -4.65 -4.06
C THR A 46 -14.83 -3.70 -4.45
N PRO A 47 -15.06 -2.37 -4.43
CA PRO A 47 -14.04 -1.40 -4.83
C PRO A 47 -12.71 -1.51 -4.07
N PHE A 48 -12.73 -1.72 -2.75
CA PHE A 48 -11.49 -1.88 -1.99
C PHE A 48 -10.83 -3.23 -2.23
N ASP A 49 -11.60 -4.31 -2.40
CA ASP A 49 -11.04 -5.63 -2.69
C ASP A 49 -10.28 -5.63 -4.02
N MET A 50 -10.75 -4.89 -5.03
CA MET A 50 -9.99 -4.66 -6.27
C MET A 50 -8.60 -4.07 -6.02
N LEU A 51 -8.44 -3.17 -5.05
CA LEU A 51 -7.13 -2.63 -4.68
C LEU A 51 -6.30 -3.66 -3.91
N VAL A 52 -6.92 -4.42 -3.01
CA VAL A 52 -6.26 -5.48 -2.22
C VAL A 52 -5.67 -6.54 -3.15
N GLN A 53 -6.42 -6.99 -4.16
CA GLN A 53 -5.98 -7.97 -5.14
C GLN A 53 -4.74 -7.52 -5.93
N ASN A 54 -4.64 -6.22 -6.24
CA ASN A 54 -3.49 -5.62 -6.93
C ASN A 54 -2.36 -5.18 -5.98
N ASN A 55 -2.43 -5.54 -4.68
CA ASN A 55 -1.50 -5.07 -3.66
C ASN A 55 -1.40 -3.54 -3.55
N CYS A 56 -2.47 -2.82 -3.89
CA CYS A 56 -2.54 -1.36 -3.95
C CYS A 56 -3.44 -0.75 -2.87
N SER A 57 -3.96 -1.57 -1.95
CA SER A 57 -4.80 -1.05 -0.87
C SER A 57 -3.99 -0.13 0.06
N ARG A 58 -4.66 0.85 0.68
CA ARG A 58 -4.03 1.74 1.66
C ARG A 58 -3.37 1.00 2.84
N PHE A 59 -3.84 -0.20 3.17
CA PHE A 59 -3.24 -1.04 4.22
C PHE A 59 -1.91 -1.63 3.75
N GLN A 60 -1.85 -2.15 2.53
CA GLN A 60 -0.61 -2.65 1.92
C GLN A 60 0.40 -1.52 1.69
N MET A 61 -0.05 -0.34 1.22
CA MET A 61 0.81 0.83 1.09
C MET A 61 1.40 1.28 2.43
N ALA A 62 0.59 1.25 3.50
CA ALA A 62 1.06 1.59 4.84
C ALA A 62 2.07 0.57 5.36
N VAL A 63 1.86 -0.73 5.11
CA VAL A 63 2.83 -1.78 5.45
C VAL A 63 4.16 -1.54 4.73
N ASP A 64 4.15 -1.31 3.42
CA ASP A 64 5.37 -1.02 2.64
C ASP A 64 6.13 0.19 3.23
N ALA A 65 5.40 1.26 3.57
CA ALA A 65 6.00 2.45 4.17
C ALA A 65 6.62 2.16 5.54
N ILE A 66 5.93 1.41 6.41
CA ILE A 66 6.42 1.07 7.75
C ILE A 66 7.64 0.17 7.68
N GLU A 67 7.62 -0.86 6.82
CA GLU A 67 8.75 -1.76 6.58
C GLU A 67 10.01 -0.95 6.18
N LYS A 68 9.86 0.01 5.26
CA LYS A 68 10.96 0.91 4.87
C LYS A 68 11.44 1.83 5.98
N VAL A 69 10.55 2.28 6.86
CA VAL A 69 10.95 3.10 8.01
C VAL A 69 11.74 2.26 9.02
N ILE A 70 11.26 1.08 9.39
CA ILE A 70 11.92 0.26 10.43
C ILE A 70 13.24 -0.36 9.95
N GLU A 71 13.39 -0.61 8.64
CA GLU A 71 14.69 -0.96 8.03
C GLU A 71 15.78 0.08 8.36
N ASN A 72 15.41 1.36 8.43
CA ASN A 72 16.33 2.48 8.67
C ASN A 72 16.31 2.99 10.13
N LYS A 73 15.34 2.53 10.93
CA LYS A 73 15.12 2.94 12.33
C LYS A 73 14.76 1.73 13.19
N PRO A 74 15.75 0.89 13.55
CA PRO A 74 15.51 -0.34 14.31
C PRO A 74 14.80 -0.11 15.64
N GLU A 75 14.95 1.08 16.25
CA GLU A 75 14.26 1.48 17.47
C GLU A 75 12.73 1.55 17.33
N LEU A 76 12.21 1.62 16.10
CA LEU A 76 10.78 1.61 15.82
C LEU A 76 10.24 0.22 15.47
N ASN A 77 11.07 -0.83 15.49
CA ASN A 77 10.71 -2.16 14.98
C ASN A 77 9.49 -2.76 15.72
N GLU A 78 9.48 -2.71 17.06
CA GLU A 78 8.37 -3.24 17.86
C GLU A 78 7.04 -2.57 17.48
N LYS A 79 7.02 -1.24 17.52
CA LYS A 79 5.83 -0.45 17.16
C LYS A 79 5.43 -0.62 15.70
N GLY A 80 6.41 -0.69 14.79
CA GLY A 80 6.16 -0.93 13.37
C GLY A 80 5.52 -2.29 13.14
N THR A 81 6.04 -3.33 13.78
CA THR A 81 5.51 -4.70 13.73
C THR A 81 4.09 -4.78 14.27
N GLU A 82 3.80 -4.09 15.38
CA GLU A 82 2.44 -3.99 15.92
C GLU A 82 1.46 -3.43 14.89
N VAL A 83 1.81 -2.31 14.25
CA VAL A 83 0.96 -1.65 13.24
C VAL A 83 0.81 -2.52 11.98
N ILE A 84 1.89 -3.17 11.54
CA ILE A 84 1.84 -4.12 10.41
C ILE A 84 0.86 -5.26 10.72
N ASN A 85 0.94 -5.85 11.92
CA ASN A 85 0.05 -6.92 12.33
C ASN A 85 -1.41 -6.46 12.37
N LYS A 86 -1.68 -5.24 12.84
CA LYS A 86 -3.03 -4.65 12.78
C LYS A 86 -3.54 -4.55 11.34
N TYR A 87 -2.73 -4.09 10.39
CA TYR A 87 -3.16 -4.01 8.99
C TYR A 87 -3.35 -5.39 8.34
N LYS A 88 -2.53 -6.38 8.68
CA LYS A 88 -2.73 -7.77 8.26
C LYS A 88 -4.05 -8.33 8.79
N GLN A 89 -4.38 -8.09 10.05
CA GLN A 89 -5.67 -8.48 10.63
C GLN A 89 -6.85 -7.79 9.94
N LEU A 90 -6.73 -6.50 9.58
CA LEU A 90 -7.75 -5.78 8.83
C LEU A 90 -7.95 -6.34 7.42
N LEU A 91 -6.88 -6.76 6.74
CA LEU A 91 -6.96 -7.41 5.42
C LEU A 91 -7.67 -8.78 5.51
N GLU A 92 -7.36 -9.58 6.55
CA GLU A 92 -8.05 -10.86 6.79
C GLU A 92 -9.52 -10.65 7.15
N LYS A 93 -9.84 -9.65 7.98
CA LYS A 93 -11.21 -9.25 8.27
C LYS A 93 -11.94 -8.84 6.98
N HIS A 94 -11.29 -8.01 6.15
CA HIS A 94 -11.86 -7.54 4.90
C HIS A 94 -12.21 -8.70 3.98
N LYS A 95 -11.29 -9.64 3.76
CA LYS A 95 -11.51 -10.81 2.93
C LYS A 95 -12.77 -11.60 3.34
N LYS A 96 -12.95 -11.84 4.65
CA LYS A 96 -14.13 -12.54 5.17
C LYS A 96 -15.40 -11.71 4.97
N PHE A 97 -15.35 -10.44 5.34
CA PHE A 97 -16.50 -9.54 5.28
C PHE A 97 -17.01 -9.35 3.84
N THR A 98 -16.11 -9.18 2.87
CA THR A 98 -16.45 -9.06 1.44
C THR A 98 -17.20 -10.29 0.93
N VAL A 99 -16.75 -11.49 1.30
CA VAL A 99 -17.41 -12.75 0.89
C VAL A 99 -18.78 -12.91 1.55
N GLU A 100 -18.88 -12.58 2.84
CA GLU A 100 -20.11 -12.76 3.61
C GLU A 100 -21.18 -11.71 3.31
N HIS A 101 -20.80 -10.46 3.04
CA HIS A 101 -21.71 -9.32 2.97
C HIS A 101 -21.76 -8.64 1.60
N GLY A 102 -20.84 -8.98 0.68
CA GLY A 102 -20.77 -8.36 -0.65
C GLY A 102 -20.43 -6.86 -0.61
N ASN A 103 -19.81 -6.37 0.47
CA ASN A 103 -19.47 -4.97 0.65
C ASN A 103 -18.11 -4.80 1.36
N ASP A 104 -17.53 -3.61 1.29
CA ASP A 104 -16.29 -3.29 1.99
C ASP A 104 -16.51 -3.14 3.50
N ILE A 105 -15.46 -3.38 4.30
CA ILE A 105 -15.54 -3.24 5.76
C ILE A 105 -15.84 -1.79 6.16
N PRO A 106 -16.57 -1.55 7.27
CA PRO A 106 -16.89 -0.19 7.72
C PRO A 106 -15.66 0.70 7.89
N GLU A 107 -14.53 0.15 8.34
CA GLU A 107 -13.29 0.91 8.47
C GLU A 107 -12.82 1.54 7.14
N VAL A 108 -13.19 0.94 6.01
CA VAL A 108 -12.91 1.43 4.65
C VAL A 108 -14.05 2.29 4.13
N ALA A 109 -15.29 1.78 4.16
CA ALA A 109 -16.45 2.46 3.60
C ALA A 109 -16.74 3.81 4.27
N ASP A 110 -16.58 3.88 5.60
CA ASP A 110 -16.91 5.07 6.39
C ASP A 110 -15.69 5.97 6.62
N PHE A 111 -14.56 5.68 5.97
CA PHE A 111 -13.35 6.48 6.15
C PHE A 111 -13.52 7.87 5.55
N VAL A 112 -13.36 8.88 6.40
CA VAL A 112 -13.28 10.28 5.99
C VAL A 112 -11.90 10.80 6.30
N PHE A 113 -11.24 11.37 5.29
CA PHE A 113 -9.98 12.07 5.49
C PHE A 113 -10.21 13.32 6.34
N LYS A 114 -9.51 13.39 7.48
CA LYS A 114 -9.52 14.56 8.36
C LYS A 114 -8.21 15.31 8.13
N PHE A 115 -8.30 16.42 7.41
CA PHE A 115 -7.19 17.37 7.35
C PHE A 115 -7.02 18.00 8.74
N ARG A 116 -5.80 17.97 9.28
CA ARG A 116 -5.42 18.64 10.52
C ARG A 116 -4.56 19.84 10.20
#